data_AF-A0A2H0B9F1-F1
#
_entry.id   AF-A0A2H0B9F1-F1
#
_cell.length_a   1.000
_cell.length_b   1.000
_cell.length_c   1.000
_cell.angle_alpha   90.00
_cell.angle_beta   90.00
_cell.angle_gamma   90.00
#
_symmetry.space_group_name_H-M   'P 1'
#
loop_
_entity.id
_entity.type
_entity.pdbx_description
1 polymer ?
#
loop_
_entity_poly.entity_id
_entity_poly.type
_entity_poly.pdbx_seq_one_letter_code
_entity_poly.pdbx_strand_id
1 'polypeptide(L)' 'MKNVLSIVIPAYNEEKTISSILDKVISVKLISDIKKEIIVVNDCSTDSTLKVLQEYCMAHNELDIKVLHHEVN' A
#
# COMPACT_ATOMS: atom_id res chain seq x y z
N MET A 1 -1.40 -6.93 -24.63
CA MET A 1 -0.38 -6.56 -23.61
C MET A 1 -1.07 -6.60 -22.25
N LYS A 2 -0.42 -7.18 -21.22
CA LYS A 2 -0.93 -7.07 -19.85
C LYS A 2 -0.55 -5.69 -19.34
N ASN A 3 -1.53 -4.82 -19.12
CA ASN A 3 -1.29 -3.50 -18.56
C ASN A 3 -1.22 -3.60 -17.02
N VAL A 4 -0.46 -2.70 -16.42
CA VAL A 4 -0.33 -2.58 -14.96
C VAL A 4 -0.89 -1.21 -14.57
N LEU A 5 -1.74 -1.19 -13.54
CA LEU A 5 -2.14 0.03 -12.84
C LEU A 5 -1.31 0.14 -11.56
N SER A 6 -0.40 1.11 -11.53
CA SER A 6 0.36 1.44 -10.33
C SER A 6 -0.44 2.43 -9.48
N ILE A 7 -0.73 2.05 -8.24
CA ILE A 7 -1.47 2.84 -7.26
C ILE A 7 -0.49 3.31 -6.20
N VAL A 8 -0.22 4.62 -6.17
CA VAL A 8 0.70 5.22 -5.21
C VAL A 8 -0.10 5.82 -4.05
N ILE A 9 0.23 5.45 -2.83
CA ILE A 9 -0.46 5.86 -1.60
C ILE A 9 0.56 6.52 -0.67
N PRO A 10 0.63 7.86 -0.61
CA PRO A 10 1.38 8.53 0.44
C PRO A 10 0.68 8.32 1.79
N ALA A 11 1.45 8.06 2.84
CA ALA A 11 0.93 7.82 4.19
C ALA A 11 1.78 8.58 5.22
N TYR A 12 1.12 9.44 6.00
CA TYR A 12 1.69 10.14 7.14
C TYR A 12 0.74 10.06 8.33
N ASN A 13 1.15 9.38 9.39
CA ASN A 13 0.35 9.18 10.61
C ASN A 13 -1.04 8.55 10.37
N GLU A 14 -1.08 7.46 9.59
CA GLU A 14 -2.29 6.73 9.17
C GLU A 14 -2.43 5.35 9.86
N GLU A 15 -1.86 5.15 11.06
CA GLU A 15 -1.83 3.83 11.74
C GLU A 15 -3.23 3.19 11.93
N LYS A 16 -4.29 4.01 11.99
CA LYS A 16 -5.67 3.57 12.28
C LYS A 16 -6.48 3.23 11.02
N THR A 17 -6.02 3.65 9.86
CA THR A 17 -6.82 3.76 8.63
C THR A 17 -6.16 3.04 7.47
N ILE A 18 -4.83 2.98 7.44
CA ILE A 18 -4.06 2.49 6.29
C ILE A 18 -4.45 1.07 5.89
N SER A 19 -4.65 0.14 6.83
CA SER A 19 -5.08 -1.22 6.53
C SER A 19 -6.46 -1.27 5.86
N SER A 20 -7.43 -0.49 6.35
CA SER A 20 -8.77 -0.45 5.77
C SER A 20 -8.77 0.16 4.36
N ILE A 21 -7.89 1.12 4.11
CA ILE A 21 -7.69 1.70 2.77
C ILE A 21 -7.11 0.65 1.83
N LEU A 22 -6.08 -0.08 2.26
CA LEU A 22 -5.47 -1.16 1.47
C LEU A 22 -6.50 -2.24 1.13
N ASP A 23 -7.30 -2.70 2.10
CA ASP A 23 -8.36 -3.69 1.88
C ASP A 23 -9.33 -3.24 0.77
N LYS A 24 -9.76 -1.97 0.82
CA LYS A 24 -10.65 -1.40 -0.18
C LYS A 24 -9.99 -1.38 -1.55
N VAL A 25 -8.75 -0.91 -1.65
CA VAL A 25 -8.00 -0.83 -2.92
C VAL A 25 -7.80 -2.23 -3.53
N ILE A 26 -7.45 -3.21 -2.71
CA ILE A 26 -7.23 -4.60 -3.14
C ILE A 26 -8.53 -5.22 -3.65
N SER A 27 -9.65 -4.96 -2.97
CA SER A 27 -10.97 -5.53 -3.32
C SER A 27 -11.51 -5.12 -4.71
N VAL A 28 -11.01 -4.00 -5.27
CA VAL A 28 -11.48 -3.48 -6.57
C VAL A 28 -11.07 -4.42 -7.70
N LYS A 29 -12.02 -5.05 -8.40
CA LYS A 29 -11.70 -5.85 -9.58
C LYS A 29 -11.44 -4.95 -10.79
N LEU A 30 -10.25 -5.04 -11.37
CA LEU A 30 -9.95 -4.34 -12.62
C LEU A 30 -10.46 -5.13 -13.82
N ILE A 31 -10.87 -4.41 -14.85
CA ILE A 31 -11.28 -4.99 -16.14
C ILE A 31 -10.05 -5.41 -16.97
N SER A 32 -10.27 -6.22 -18.01
CA SER A 32 -9.26 -6.53 -19.03
C SER A 32 -7.94 -7.13 -18.51
N ASP A 33 -8.01 -7.93 -17.45
CA ASP A 33 -6.86 -8.58 -16.81
C ASP A 33 -5.73 -7.63 -16.39
N ILE A 34 -6.05 -6.35 -16.17
CA ILE A 34 -5.09 -5.36 -15.69
C ILE A 34 -4.60 -5.78 -14.30
N LYS A 35 -3.29 -5.79 -14.11
CA LYS A 35 -2.67 -6.09 -12.81
C LYS A 35 -2.58 -4.83 -11.95
N LYS A 36 -2.66 -5.01 -10.63
CA LYS A 36 -2.38 -3.94 -9.67
C LYS A 36 -0.95 -4.06 -9.18
N GLU A 37 -0.29 -2.92 -9.09
CA GLU A 37 0.89 -2.72 -8.26
C GLU A 37 0.52 -1.65 -7.23
N ILE A 38 0.79 -1.88 -5.95
CA ILE A 38 0.50 -0.91 -4.89
C ILE A 38 1.83 -0.46 -4.29
N ILE A 39 2.07 0.85 -4.29
CA ILE A 39 3.26 1.45 -3.72
C ILE A 39 2.81 2.38 -2.60
N VAL A 40 3.10 2.02 -1.35
CA VAL A 40 2.86 2.87 -0.19
C VAL A 40 4.13 3.62 0.14
N VAL A 41 4.06 4.94 0.19
CA VAL A 41 5.18 5.81 0.58
C VAL A 41 4.90 6.30 2.00
N ASN A 42 5.60 5.75 2.98
CA ASN A 42 5.56 6.24 4.35
C ASN A 42 6.41 7.51 4.47
N ASP A 43 5.75 8.64 4.66
CA ASP A 43 6.31 9.98 4.53
C ASP A 43 6.78 10.53 5.89
N CYS A 44 7.80 9.88 6.47
CA CYS A 44 8.33 10.19 7.80
C CYS A 44 7.27 10.16 8.93
N SER A 45 6.30 9.23 8.88
CA SER A 45 5.34 9.02 9.97
C SER A 45 6.03 8.84 11.32
N THR A 46 5.48 9.49 12.35
CA THR A 46 5.96 9.43 13.74
C THR A 46 5.20 8.43 14.61
N ASP A 47 4.09 7.89 14.09
CA ASP A 47 3.24 6.91 14.74
C ASP A 47 3.57 5.46 14.27
N SER A 48 2.66 4.52 14.50
CA SER A 48 2.87 3.12 14.14
C SER A 48 2.63 2.79 12.65
N THR A 49 2.43 3.78 11.76
CA THR A 49 2.07 3.57 10.34
C THR A 49 3.01 2.58 9.65
N LEU A 50 4.33 2.74 9.80
CA LEU A 50 5.31 1.84 9.18
C LEU A 50 5.18 0.41 9.69
N LYS A 51 4.97 0.23 10.99
CA LYS A 51 4.78 -1.09 11.61
C LYS A 51 3.53 -1.76 11.08
N VAL A 52 2.41 -1.03 11.04
CA VAL A 52 1.13 -1.54 10.50
C VAL A 52 1.30 -1.97 9.04
N LEU A 53 2.01 -1.18 8.22
CA LEU A 53 2.30 -1.52 6.83
C LEU A 53 3.15 -2.79 6.69
N GLN A 54 4.17 -2.96 7.53
CA GLN A 54 5.00 -4.17 7.53
C GLN A 54 4.19 -5.41 7.90
N GLU A 55 3.40 -5.33 8.97
CA GLU A 55 2.53 -6.43 9.41
C GLU A 55 1.50 -6.79 8.33
N TYR A 56 0.91 -5.79 7.67
CA TYR A 56 -0.03 -5.98 6.57
C TYR A 56 0.62 -6.72 5.38
N CYS A 57 1.84 -6.31 4.97
CA CYS A 57 2.56 -6.96 3.88
C CYS A 57 2.93 -8.41 4.21
N MET A 58 3.30 -8.70 5.46
CA MET A 58 3.58 -10.07 5.92
C MET A 58 2.32 -10.95 5.86
N ALA A 59 1.17 -10.40 6.24
CA ALA A 59 -0.11 -11.10 6.19
C ALA A 59 -0.62 -11.34 4.76
N HIS A 60 -0.18 -10.55 3.77
CA HIS A 60 -0.65 -10.58 2.38
C HIS A 60 0.50 -10.73 1.37
N ASN A 61 1.38 -11.71 1.61
CA ASN A 61 2.58 -11.95 0.79
C ASN A 61 2.29 -12.31 -0.69
N GLU A 62 1.04 -12.64 -1.02
CA GLU A 62 0.59 -12.94 -2.37
C GLU A 62 0.31 -11.68 -3.21
N LEU A 63 0.27 -10.50 -2.59
CA LEU A 63 -0.02 -9.22 -3.23
C LEU A 63 1.27 -8.46 -3.55
N ASP A 64 1.28 -7.76 -4.69
CA ASP A 64 2.39 -6.87 -5.08
C ASP A 64 2.22 -5.51 -4.38
N ILE A 65 2.61 -5.47 -3.10
CA ILE A 65 2.65 -4.27 -2.27
C ILE A 65 4.10 -3.94 -1.94
N LYS A 66 4.51 -2.71 -2.24
CA LYS A 66 5.83 -2.18 -1.92
C LYS A 66 5.68 -1.03 -0.93
N VAL A 67 6.42 -1.08 0.18
CA VAL A 67 6.47 -0.01 1.16
C VAL A 67 7.81 0.70 1.02
N LEU A 68 7.78 1.98 0.68
CA LEU A 68 8.94 2.86 0.60
C LEU A 68 8.90 3.78 1.82
N HIS A 69 10.02 3.88 2.54
CA HIS A 69 10.15 4.80 3.67
C HIS A 69 10.95 6.02 3.22
N HIS A 70 10.41 7.21 3.43
CA HIS A 70 11.12 8.47 3.23
C HIS A 70 11.55 9.01 4.60
N GLU A 71 12.85 9.30 4.75
CA GLU A 71 13.48 9.65 6.03
C GLU A 71 13.30 11.14 6.40
N VAL A 72 12.88 11.99 5.47
CA VAL A 72 12.65 13.44 5.65
C VAL A 72 11.45 13.86 4.80
N ASN A 73 10.71 14.90 5.18
CA ASN A 73 9.57 15.45 4.41
C ASN A 73 9.95 16.81 3.82
#